data_AF-A0A3A4S805-F1
#
_entry.id   AF-A0A3A4S805-F1
#
_cell.length_a   1.000
_cell.length_b   1.000
_cell.length_c   1.000
_cell.angle_alpha   90.00
_cell.angle_beta   90.00
_cell.angle_gamma   90.00
#
_symmetry.space_group_name_H-M   'P 1'
#
loop_
_entity.id
_entity.type
_entity.pdbx_description
1 polymer ?
#
loop_
_entity_poly.entity_id
_entity_poly.type
_entity_poly.pdbx_seq_one_letter_code
_entity_poly.pdbx_strand_id
1 'polypeptide(L)'
;MHDLYPEESLEVLWQAYEDELVFPGMIAFSDFEKAISLGKDKCIEKLKRDLERDSLDDIHAGMSWWSCFNKGSKAAASSGVMKNGLFPGSSERGASQLPKDEKKNKKKKRKQAKASKKKNRR
;
A
#
# COMPACT_ATOMS: atom_id res chain seq x y z
N MET A 1 21.74 19.61 3.50
CA MET A 1 21.24 18.33 2.96
C MET A 1 22.45 17.63 2.38
N HIS A 2 22.79 16.44 2.87
CA HIS A 2 23.93 15.68 2.36
C HIS A 2 23.45 14.77 1.23
N ASP A 3 24.05 14.89 0.05
CA ASP A 3 23.79 13.98 -1.07
C ASP A 3 24.52 12.66 -0.77
N LEU A 4 23.79 11.71 -0.19
CA LEU A 4 24.31 10.37 0.14
C LEU A 4 24.35 9.52 -1.12
N TYR A 5 25.53 8.97 -1.43
CA TYR A 5 25.71 8.04 -2.54
C TYR A 5 26.30 6.71 -2.06
N PRO A 6 25.80 5.55 -2.52
CA PRO A 6 26.12 4.26 -1.90
C PRO A 6 27.59 3.84 -2.04
N GLU A 7 28.27 4.28 -3.10
CA GLU A 7 29.66 3.88 -3.38
C GLU A 7 30.61 4.22 -2.23
N GLU A 8 30.42 5.38 -1.59
CA GLU A 8 31.25 5.85 -0.48
C GLU A 8 31.05 5.04 0.82
N SER A 9 29.99 4.23 0.89
CA SER A 9 29.62 3.46 2.10
C SER A 9 29.30 2.00 1.79
N LEU A 10 29.71 1.49 0.63
CA LEU A 10 29.37 0.14 0.17
C LEU A 10 29.89 -0.95 1.11
N GLU A 11 31.11 -0.78 1.60
CA GLU A 11 31.76 -1.73 2.51
C GLU A 11 31.02 -1.80 3.85
N VAL A 12 30.64 -0.64 4.40
CA VAL A 12 29.83 -0.54 5.62
C VAL A 12 28.45 -1.14 5.41
N LEU A 13 27.83 -0.88 4.26
CA LEU A 13 26.54 -1.47 3.91
C LEU A 13 26.65 -2.99 3.83
N TRP A 14 27.68 -3.52 3.16
CA TRP A 14 27.88 -4.96 3.04
C TRP A 14 28.02 -5.63 4.41
N GLN A 15 28.85 -5.07 5.29
CA GLN A 15 28.99 -5.55 6.65
C GLN A 15 27.67 -5.48 7.45
N ALA A 16 26.88 -4.41 7.28
CA ALA A 16 25.58 -4.30 7.91
C ALA A 16 24.55 -5.35 7.43
N TYR A 17 24.69 -5.86 6.20
CA TYR A 17 23.90 -7.00 5.72
C TYR A 17 24.41 -8.33 6.29
N GLU A 18 25.72 -8.52 6.43
CA GLU A 18 26.30 -9.72 7.07
C GLU A 18 25.92 -9.79 8.55
N ASP A 19 25.91 -8.65 9.24
CA ASP A 19 25.51 -8.52 10.64
C ASP A 19 23.99 -8.56 10.85
N GLU A 20 23.21 -8.81 9.78
CA GLU A 20 21.73 -8.82 9.78
C GLU A 20 21.08 -7.53 10.32
N LEU A 21 21.80 -6.40 10.29
CA LEU A 21 21.31 -5.10 10.74
C LEU A 21 20.32 -4.47 9.74
N VAL A 22 20.38 -4.89 8.48
CA VAL A 22 19.48 -4.43 7.41
C VAL A 22 18.56 -5.58 7.02
N PHE A 23 17.24 -5.35 7.10
CA PHE A 23 16.26 -6.33 6.66
C PHE A 23 16.12 -6.34 5.12
N PRO A 24 16.51 -7.44 4.42
CA PRO A 24 16.53 -7.47 2.95
C PRO A 24 15.15 -7.38 2.29
N GLY A 25 14.08 -7.66 3.05
CA GLY A 25 12.71 -7.56 2.56
C GLY A 25 12.19 -6.12 2.43
N MET A 26 12.89 -5.14 3.02
CA MET A 26 12.55 -3.72 2.90
C MET A 26 13.42 -3.02 1.86
N ILE A 27 14.74 -3.28 1.88
CA ILE A 27 15.71 -2.77 0.92
C ILE A 27 16.60 -3.94 0.55
N ALA A 28 16.75 -4.23 -0.74
CA ALA A 28 17.62 -5.32 -1.18
C ALA A 28 19.02 -4.77 -1.51
N PHE A 29 20.05 -5.58 -1.28
CA PHE A 29 21.42 -5.17 -1.63
C PHE A 29 21.56 -4.82 -3.13
N SER A 30 20.83 -5.54 -4.00
CA SER A 30 20.77 -5.29 -5.44
C SER A 30 20.30 -3.88 -5.82
N ASP A 31 19.58 -3.19 -4.93
CA ASP A 31 19.11 -1.83 -5.20
C ASP A 31 20.26 -0.82 -5.14
N PHE A 32 21.27 -1.09 -4.29
CA PHE A 32 22.50 -0.30 -4.28
C PHE A 32 23.35 -0.56 -5.52
N GLU A 33 23.48 -1.80 -5.98
CA GLU A 33 24.18 -2.13 -7.22
C GLU A 33 23.56 -1.43 -8.44
N LYS A 34 22.22 -1.42 -8.52
CA LYS A 34 21.49 -0.67 -9.56
C LYS A 34 21.76 0.83 -9.46
N ALA A 35 21.75 1.40 -8.25
CA ALA A 35 22.04 2.81 -8.05
C ALA A 35 23.46 3.17 -8.52
N ILE A 36 24.44 2.31 -8.27
CA ILE A 36 25.82 2.49 -8.72
C ILE A 36 25.92 2.39 -10.24
N SER A 37 25.24 1.43 -10.87
CA SER A 37 25.22 1.28 -12.33
C SER A 37 24.61 2.47 -13.06
N LEU A 38 23.69 3.20 -12.41
CA LEU A 38 23.03 4.38 -12.94
C LEU A 38 23.92 5.63 -12.91
N GLY A 39 24.93 5.64 -12.03
CA GLY A 39 25.81 6.77 -11.79
C GLY A 39 25.23 7.80 -10.80
N LYS A 40 26.13 8.53 -10.13
CA LYS A 40 25.85 9.46 -9.04
C LYS A 40 24.81 10.52 -9.41
N ASP A 41 25.02 11.24 -10.51
CA ASP A 41 24.16 12.36 -10.90
C ASP A 41 22.72 11.92 -11.16
N LYS A 42 22.53 10.86 -11.94
CA LYS A 42 21.20 10.32 -12.27
C LYS A 42 20.49 9.75 -11.04
N CYS A 43 21.24 9.11 -10.14
CA CYS A 43 20.70 8.59 -8.89
C CYS A 43 20.18 9.74 -8.01
N ILE A 44 20.98 10.79 -7.84
CA ILE A 44 20.62 11.96 -7.04
C ILE A 44 19.42 12.70 -7.66
N GLU A 45 19.41 12.91 -8.98
CA GLU A 45 18.27 13.53 -9.66
C GLU A 45 16.98 12.72 -9.51
N LYS A 46 17.07 11.38 -9.59
CA LYS A 46 15.92 10.52 -9.36
C LYS A 46 15.42 10.65 -7.92
N LEU A 47 16.33 10.64 -6.95
CA LEU A 47 15.99 10.79 -5.54
C LEU A 47 15.31 12.14 -5.27
N LYS A 48 15.80 13.23 -5.87
CA LYS A 48 15.19 14.56 -5.77
C LYS A 48 13.77 14.55 -6.33
N ARG A 49 13.56 13.96 -7.52
CA ARG A 49 12.22 13.83 -8.11
C ARG A 49 11.27 12.98 -7.28
N ASP A 50 11.74 11.87 -6.72
CA ASP A 50 10.92 11.01 -5.85
C ASP A 50 10.56 11.74 -4.55
N LEU A 51 11.50 12.50 -3.97
CA LEU A 51 11.26 13.31 -2.77
C LEU A 51 10.27 14.46 -3.03
N GLU A 52 10.40 15.17 -4.16
CA GLU A 52 9.46 16.22 -4.57
C GLU A 52 8.07 15.66 -4.85
N ARG A 53 7.97 14.46 -5.41
CA ARG A 53 6.66 13.83 -5.65
C ARG A 53 5.98 13.43 -4.34
N ASP A 54 6.76 12.97 -3.39
CA ASP A 54 6.27 12.51 -2.09
C ASP A 54 6.29 13.64 -1.04
N SER A 55 6.65 14.87 -1.43
CA SER A 55 6.66 16.02 -0.53
C SER A 55 5.23 16.35 -0.12
N LEU A 56 5.00 16.33 1.19
CA LEU A 56 3.75 16.78 1.77
C LEU A 56 3.84 18.28 2.00
N ASP A 57 3.66 19.06 0.93
CA ASP A 57 3.62 20.53 1.00
C ASP A 57 2.60 21.01 2.04
N ASP A 58 1.50 20.26 2.17
CA ASP A 58 0.55 20.37 3.27
C ASP A 58 0.54 19.07 4.08
N ILE A 59 1.44 19.00 5.06
CA ILE A 59 1.52 17.93 6.05
C ILE A 59 0.16 17.73 6.75
N HIS A 60 -0.57 18.82 7.04
CA HIS A 60 -1.86 18.74 7.71
C HIS A 60 -2.92 18.10 6.79
N ALA A 61 -2.97 18.45 5.51
CA ALA A 61 -3.82 17.77 4.54
C ALA A 61 -3.44 16.28 4.41
N GLY A 62 -2.15 15.97 4.29
CA GLY A 62 -1.63 14.61 4.17
C GLY A 62 -1.94 13.71 5.37
N MET A 63 -2.01 14.29 6.58
CA MET A 63 -2.30 13.57 7.82
C MET A 63 -3.74 13.78 8.33
N SER A 64 -4.55 14.59 7.65
CA SER A 64 -5.92 14.93 8.10
C SER A 64 -6.83 13.71 8.22
N TRP A 65 -6.55 12.64 7.48
CA TRP A 65 -7.27 11.38 7.54
C TRP A 65 -6.89 10.52 8.76
N TRP A 66 -5.79 10.82 9.46
CA TRP A 66 -5.47 10.17 10.73
C TRP A 66 -6.48 10.58 11.79
N SER A 67 -6.92 9.60 12.59
CA SER A 67 -8.00 9.78 13.56
C SER A 67 -7.76 10.89 14.59
N CYS A 68 -6.49 11.25 14.86
CA CYS A 68 -6.13 12.30 15.82
C CYS A 68 -6.39 13.72 15.31
N PHE A 69 -6.46 13.95 13.99
CA PHE A 69 -6.61 15.28 13.40
C PHE A 69 -8.07 15.62 13.03
N ASN A 70 -8.98 14.64 13.10
CA ASN A 70 -10.39 14.88 12.85
C ASN A 70 -11.12 15.47 14.08
N LYS A 71 -10.87 16.75 14.37
CA LYS A 71 -11.56 17.50 15.43
C LYS A 71 -13.08 17.68 15.18
N GLY A 72 -13.55 17.34 13.98
CA GLY A 72 -14.93 17.55 13.52
C GLY A 72 -15.87 16.36 13.73
N SER A 73 -15.37 15.13 13.86
CA SER A 73 -16.22 14.05 14.36
C SER A 73 -16.26 14.19 15.88
N LYS A 74 -17.26 14.92 16.40
CA LYS A 74 -17.83 14.54 17.69
C LYS A 74 -18.01 13.04 17.59
N ALA A 75 -17.18 12.29 18.31
CA ALA A 75 -17.47 10.91 18.60
C ALA A 75 -18.95 10.93 18.97
N ALA A 76 -19.79 10.24 18.19
CA ALA A 76 -21.14 9.97 18.63
C ALA A 76 -20.92 9.41 20.03
N ALA A 77 -21.28 10.20 21.03
CA ALA A 77 -21.13 9.81 22.40
C ALA A 77 -22.01 8.59 22.51
N SER A 78 -21.41 7.41 22.40
CA SER A 78 -22.02 6.16 22.79
C SER A 78 -22.12 6.23 24.31
N SER A 79 -23.13 6.98 24.76
CA SER A 79 -23.82 6.69 26.00
C SER A 79 -24.32 5.26 25.83
N GLY A 80 -23.54 4.32 26.34
CA GLY A 80 -23.75 2.91 26.04
C GLY A 80 -22.61 2.05 26.54
N VAL A 81 -22.33 2.17 27.84
CA VAL A 81 -21.93 1.07 28.73
C VAL A 81 -20.88 0.10 28.17
N MET A 82 -19.68 0.21 28.72
CA MET A 82 -18.68 -0.86 28.81
C MET A 82 -19.34 -2.24 29.02
N LYS A 83 -19.25 -3.13 28.05
CA LYS A 83 -19.25 -4.59 28.28
C LYS A 83 -18.36 -5.27 27.24
N ASN A 84 -17.11 -5.46 27.66
CA ASN A 84 -16.22 -6.59 27.40
C ASN A 84 -16.13 -7.11 25.96
N GLY A 85 -14.99 -6.83 25.32
CA GLY A 85 -14.57 -7.52 24.10
C GLY A 85 -13.27 -6.95 23.55
N LEU A 86 -12.14 -7.32 24.15
CA LEU A 86 -10.82 -7.10 23.56
C LEU A 86 -10.78 -7.77 22.16
N PHE A 87 -10.67 -6.94 21.12
CA PHE A 87 -10.43 -7.26 19.70
C PHE A 87 -11.53 -7.99 18.90
N PRO A 88 -12.13 -7.34 17.89
CA PRO A 88 -12.43 -7.95 16.60
C PRO A 88 -11.31 -7.55 15.63
N GLY A 89 -10.47 -8.48 15.15
CA GLY A 89 -10.94 -9.48 14.21
C GLY A 89 -11.07 -8.83 12.83
N SER A 90 -10.01 -8.97 12.03
CA SER A 90 -9.89 -8.66 10.61
C SER A 90 -11.15 -8.83 9.75
N SER A 91 -11.18 -8.09 8.63
CA SER A 91 -12.06 -8.22 7.44
C SER A 91 -13.27 -7.26 7.49
N GLU A 92 -13.57 -6.39 6.54
CA GLU A 92 -13.57 -6.56 5.08
C GLU A 92 -13.39 -5.22 4.34
N ARG A 93 -12.70 -5.29 3.21
CA ARG A 93 -12.65 -4.25 2.17
C ARG A 93 -14.05 -4.04 1.57
N GLY A 94 -14.36 -2.78 1.31
CA GLY A 94 -15.21 -2.25 0.23
C GLY A 94 -16.37 -3.09 -0.30
N ALA A 95 -17.58 -2.58 -0.10
CA ALA A 95 -18.70 -2.86 -1.00
C ALA A 95 -19.48 -1.56 -1.27
N SER A 96 -19.11 -0.89 -2.38
CA SER A 96 -19.99 0.05 -3.04
C SER A 96 -21.32 -0.66 -3.32
N GLN A 97 -22.40 -0.11 -2.77
CA GLN A 97 -23.74 -0.69 -2.89
C GLN A 97 -24.26 -0.47 -4.31
N LEU A 98 -24.08 -1.47 -5.18
CA LEU A 98 -24.86 -1.58 -6.41
C LEU A 98 -26.20 -2.29 -6.11
N PRO A 99 -27.33 -1.78 -6.64
CA PRO A 99 -28.68 -2.24 -6.31
C PRO A 99 -28.90 -3.72 -6.65
N LYS A 100 -29.64 -4.40 -5.76
CA LYS A 100 -29.76 -5.87 -5.66
C LYS A 100 -30.42 -6.56 -6.86
N ASP A 101 -31.04 -5.82 -7.77
CA ASP A 101 -31.83 -6.39 -8.86
C ASP A 101 -30.99 -6.79 -10.10
N GLU A 102 -29.88 -6.10 -10.36
CA GLU A 102 -28.94 -6.42 -11.45
C GLU A 102 -28.23 -7.78 -11.26
N LYS A 103 -27.95 -8.17 -10.01
CA LYS A 103 -27.22 -9.41 -9.68
C LYS A 103 -28.01 -10.67 -10.01
N LYS A 104 -29.35 -10.64 -9.95
CA LYS A 104 -30.19 -11.81 -10.28
C LYS A 104 -30.21 -12.07 -11.80
N ASN A 105 -30.20 -11.04 -12.63
CA ASN A 105 -30.22 -11.18 -14.09
C ASN A 105 -28.89 -11.69 -14.66
N LYS A 106 -27.74 -11.27 -14.12
CA LYS A 106 -26.42 -11.81 -14.54
C LYS A 106 -26.24 -13.31 -14.25
N LYS A 107 -26.78 -13.81 -13.13
CA LYS A 107 -26.74 -15.24 -12.79
C LYS A 107 -27.61 -16.10 -13.74
N LYS A 108 -28.76 -15.59 -14.19
CA LYS A 108 -29.62 -16.30 -15.16
C LYS A 108 -28.97 -16.40 -16.55
N LYS A 109 -28.33 -15.32 -17.04
CA LYS A 109 -27.59 -15.35 -18.33
C LYS A 109 -26.42 -16.35 -18.35
N ARG A 110 -25.65 -16.47 -17.26
CA ARG A 110 -24.55 -17.47 -17.17
C ARG A 110 -25.02 -18.92 -17.21
N LYS A 111 -26.24 -19.24 -16.73
CA LYS A 111 -26.77 -20.61 -16.75
C LYS A 111 -27.22 -21.04 -18.16
N GLN A 112 -27.81 -20.14 -18.95
CA GLN A 112 -28.23 -20.44 -20.33
C GLN A 112 -27.05 -20.68 -21.27
N ALA A 113 -25.96 -19.89 -21.15
CA ALA A 113 -24.76 -20.04 -21.99
C ALA A 113 -23.99 -21.36 -21.74
N LYS A 114 -24.15 -21.99 -20.57
CA LYS A 114 -23.54 -23.30 -20.27
C LYS A 114 -24.37 -24.49 -20.79
N ALA A 115 -25.67 -24.33 -20.95
CA ALA A 115 -26.55 -25.36 -21.49
C ALA A 115 -26.42 -25.50 -23.02
N SER A 116 -26.20 -24.39 -23.74
CA SER A 116 -26.01 -24.42 -25.20
C SER A 116 -24.70 -25.08 -25.64
N LYS A 117 -23.60 -24.88 -24.89
CA LYS A 117 -22.29 -25.49 -25.20
C LYS A 117 -22.22 -27.01 -25.00
N LYS A 118 -23.16 -27.63 -24.27
CA LYS A 118 -23.21 -29.09 -24.07
C LYS A 118 -23.89 -29.83 -25.23
N LYS A 119 -24.64 -29.13 -26.09
CA LYS A 119 -25.34 -29.73 -27.25
C LYS A 119 -24.51 -29.77 -28.55
N ASN A 120 -23.34 -29.14 -28.59
CA ASN A 120 -22.51 -29.07 -29.81
C ASN A 120 -21.18 -29.84 -29.68
N ARG A 121 -21.21 -30.94 -28.91
CA ARG A 121 -20.09 -31.87 -28.73
C ARG A 121 -20.57 -33.29 -29.03
N ARG A 122 -21.00 -33.50 -30.27
CA ARG A 122 -21.11 -34.79 -30.95
C ARG A 122 -20.71 -34.57 -32.39
#